data_AF-A0A0J8U0P3-F1
#
_entry.id   AF-A0A0J8U0P3-F1
#
_cell.length_a   1.000
_cell.length_b   1.000
_cell.length_c   1.000
_cell.angle_alpha   90.00
_cell.angle_beta   90.00
_cell.angle_gamma   90.00
#
_symmetry.space_group_name_H-M   'P 1'
#
loop_
_entity.id
_entity.type
_entity.pdbx_description
1 polymer ?
#
loop_
_entity_poly.entity_id
_entity_poly.type
_entity_poly.pdbx_seq_one_letter_code
_entity_poly.pdbx_strand_id
1 'polypeptide(L)'
;MATASEFTSPRELELPNFSTLASSVSRMEHRVLTCNPGMPGGLFPSRDSKVGKFDVFPVELIFKIFANLDFASLIKFKKANYAAFALVSAYLPFEVAMKHSSETLRAIQSVGTLKFVNASELFEVMRSTKCSQCGNTGPFLFIPLLKRTCWKCIPTFRIYKVSSVKRCFGLDDSHFRNVATFRTIPGTYGVPLRQYDVIQHLISEPGAQQARLEAGHFDQMQSDRRTSLTLALSQYQGYLRSARANLYDLSALPQGRTPTRGPRTWEASINEDTHQYTYLLTTILPFANLAERTIQHPRYCAGCLYERHIFKTQVKRTMSNEVEAERMEIDTLFKASRAWLSKDLVDHLAVCESVPILLAKSPVNYTLR
;
A
#
# COMPACT_ATOMS: atom_id res chain seq x y z
N MET A 1 -13.02 -19.17 21.54
CA MET A 1 -12.48 -18.57 20.30
C MET A 1 -12.50 -17.07 20.47
N ALA A 2 -11.42 -16.36 20.11
CA ALA A 2 -11.42 -14.90 20.17
C ALA A 2 -12.41 -14.32 19.15
N THR A 3 -13.03 -13.18 19.46
CA THR A 3 -13.98 -12.50 18.56
C THR A 3 -13.47 -11.11 18.19
N ALA A 4 -13.91 -10.58 17.04
CA ALA A 4 -13.48 -9.24 16.61
C ALA A 4 -13.94 -8.10 17.55
N SER A 5 -14.91 -8.33 18.43
CA SER A 5 -15.30 -7.37 19.47
C SER A 5 -14.26 -7.24 20.58
N GLU A 6 -13.47 -8.28 20.84
CA GLU A 6 -12.39 -8.27 21.83
C GLU A 6 -11.16 -7.48 21.36
N PHE A 7 -11.07 -7.16 20.07
CA PHE A 7 -9.99 -6.34 19.52
C PHE A 7 -10.26 -4.86 19.77
N THR A 8 -9.44 -4.24 20.63
CA THR A 8 -9.52 -2.81 20.96
C THR A 8 -8.32 -2.03 20.44
N SER A 9 -8.44 -0.71 20.27
CA SER A 9 -7.23 0.10 20.20
C SER A 9 -6.49 -0.05 21.53
N PRO A 10 -5.15 -0.19 21.55
CA PRO A 10 -4.43 -0.06 22.81
C PRO A 10 -4.72 1.31 23.41
N ARG A 11 -4.74 1.38 24.74
CA ARG A 11 -4.75 2.66 25.45
C ARG A 11 -3.57 3.49 24.95
N GLU A 12 -3.84 4.73 24.55
CA GLU A 12 -2.77 5.63 24.17
C GLU A 12 -1.81 5.78 25.35
N LEU A 13 -0.51 5.88 25.06
CA LEU A 13 0.47 6.15 26.10
C LEU A 13 0.16 7.53 26.69
N GLU A 14 -0.08 7.57 28.00
CA GLU A 14 -0.32 8.80 28.76
C GLU A 14 1.00 9.56 28.93
N LEU A 15 1.49 10.16 27.84
CA LEU A 15 2.58 11.12 27.88
C LEU A 15 2.01 12.53 27.69
N PRO A 16 2.54 13.55 28.41
CA PRO A 16 1.96 14.89 28.47
C PRO A 16 1.69 15.51 27.09
N ASN A 17 2.55 15.23 26.11
CA ASN A 17 2.51 15.81 24.77
C ASN A 17 2.31 14.79 23.65
N PHE A 18 1.88 13.55 23.95
CA PHE A 18 1.85 12.47 22.94
C PHE A 18 1.01 12.82 21.71
N SER A 19 -0.16 13.44 21.91
CA SER A 19 -1.06 13.86 20.83
C SER A 19 -0.46 14.94 19.91
N THR A 20 0.39 15.82 20.45
CA THR A 20 1.14 16.82 19.68
C THR A 20 2.34 16.22 18.96
N LEU A 21 2.98 15.21 19.56
CA LEU A 21 4.21 14.60 19.06
C LEU A 21 3.98 13.41 18.12
N ALA A 22 2.80 12.82 18.14
CA ALA A 22 2.39 11.71 17.30
C ALA A 22 1.27 12.13 16.35
N SER A 23 1.55 12.09 15.05
CA SER A 23 0.55 12.35 14.02
C SER A 23 -0.03 11.03 13.49
N SER A 24 -1.35 11.00 13.30
CA SER A 24 -2.01 10.05 12.40
C SER A 24 -1.61 10.35 10.95
N VAL A 25 -1.72 9.37 10.04
CA VAL A 25 -1.49 9.60 8.59
C VAL A 25 -2.65 10.41 8.01
N SER A 26 -2.77 11.68 8.39
CA SER A 26 -3.89 12.54 8.00
C SER A 26 -3.68 13.19 6.62
N ARG A 27 -3.14 12.45 5.65
CA ARG A 27 -3.06 12.91 4.25
C ARG A 27 -3.93 12.14 3.25
N MET A 28 -4.73 11.17 3.71
CA MET A 28 -5.77 10.51 2.89
C MET A 28 -7.18 10.61 3.51
N GLU A 29 -7.35 11.32 4.63
CA GLU A 29 -8.62 11.40 5.37
C GLU A 29 -9.65 12.37 4.75
N HIS A 30 -9.31 13.15 3.73
CA HIS A 30 -10.26 14.09 3.08
C HIS A 30 -11.11 13.49 1.95
N ARG A 31 -11.12 12.16 1.76
CA ARG A 31 -12.00 11.47 0.79
C ARG A 31 -12.72 10.28 1.41
N VAL A 32 -13.23 10.46 2.62
CA VAL A 32 -14.03 9.43 3.29
C VAL A 32 -15.47 9.53 2.78
N LEU A 33 -15.89 8.53 2.00
CA LEU A 33 -17.30 8.15 1.98
C LEU A 33 -17.61 7.54 3.35
N THR A 34 -18.34 8.26 4.17
CA THR A 34 -18.89 7.76 5.44
C THR A 34 -20.05 6.83 5.11
N CYS A 35 -19.86 5.53 5.27
CA CYS A 35 -20.97 4.60 5.43
C CYS A 35 -20.93 4.12 6.87
N ASN A 36 -21.98 4.43 7.62
CA ASN A 36 -22.23 3.87 8.95
C ASN A 36 -22.54 2.38 8.76
N PRO A 37 -21.66 1.43 9.12
CA PRO A 37 -22.09 0.05 9.24
C PRO A 37 -22.83 -0.01 10.56
N GLY A 38 -24.15 0.17 10.53
CA GLY A 38 -25.00 -0.24 11.64
C GLY A 38 -24.73 -1.73 11.87
N MET A 39 -23.90 -2.04 12.87
CA MET A 39 -23.83 -3.37 13.45
C MET A 39 -25.12 -3.57 14.23
N PRO A 40 -25.96 -4.56 13.90
CA PRO A 40 -27.01 -4.93 14.82
C PRO A 40 -26.31 -5.71 15.95
N GLY A 41 -25.97 -4.99 17.02
CA GLY A 41 -25.52 -5.56 18.28
C GLY A 41 -26.70 -6.13 19.04
N GLY A 42 -26.79 -7.45 19.10
CA GLY A 42 -27.73 -8.17 19.94
C GLY A 42 -27.41 -9.65 19.96
N LEU A 43 -27.53 -10.30 21.12
CA LEU A 43 -27.80 -11.75 21.13
C LEU A 43 -29.16 -11.93 20.48
N PHE A 44 -29.18 -12.51 19.28
CA PHE A 44 -30.43 -12.76 18.58
C PHE A 44 -31.02 -14.09 19.04
N PRO A 45 -32.35 -14.18 19.21
CA PRO A 45 -33.01 -15.42 19.53
C PRO A 45 -32.80 -16.45 18.41
N SER A 46 -32.69 -17.72 18.81
CA SER A 46 -32.62 -18.88 17.91
C SER A 46 -33.75 -18.84 16.90
N ARG A 47 -33.44 -18.44 15.66
CA ARG A 47 -34.28 -18.72 14.50
C ARG A 47 -33.75 -20.00 13.88
N ASP A 48 -34.64 -20.96 13.62
CA ASP A 48 -34.35 -22.22 12.94
C ASP A 48 -33.94 -21.97 11.47
N SER A 49 -32.76 -21.41 11.26
CA SER A 49 -32.14 -21.27 9.95
C SER A 49 -30.99 -22.27 9.84
N LYS A 50 -31.02 -23.06 8.78
CA LYS A 50 -30.00 -24.06 8.44
C LYS A 50 -29.02 -23.48 7.42
N VAL A 51 -27.74 -23.83 7.53
CA VAL A 51 -26.72 -23.49 6.52
C VAL A 51 -26.75 -24.52 5.37
N GLY A 52 -27.62 -25.52 5.49
CA GLY A 52 -27.88 -26.51 4.46
C GLY A 52 -26.83 -27.61 4.53
N LYS A 53 -26.15 -27.91 3.40
CA LYS A 53 -25.11 -28.95 3.37
C LYS A 53 -23.91 -28.65 4.28
N PHE A 54 -23.73 -27.39 4.67
CA PHE A 54 -22.68 -27.01 5.61
C PHE A 54 -22.96 -27.46 7.05
N ASP A 55 -24.21 -27.73 7.42
CA ASP A 55 -24.58 -28.18 8.77
C ASP A 55 -24.01 -29.58 9.09
N VAL A 56 -23.56 -30.31 8.07
CA VAL A 56 -22.92 -31.63 8.22
C VAL A 56 -21.46 -31.51 8.65
N PHE A 57 -20.81 -30.37 8.39
CA PHE A 57 -19.40 -30.18 8.68
C PHE A 57 -19.18 -29.59 10.08
N PRO A 58 -18.20 -30.11 10.85
CA PRO A 58 -17.68 -29.41 12.02
C PRO A 58 -17.19 -28.00 11.67
N VAL A 59 -17.31 -27.07 12.61
CA VAL A 59 -16.99 -25.65 12.40
C VAL A 59 -15.53 -25.43 11.96
N GLU A 60 -14.62 -26.30 12.40
CA GLU A 60 -13.20 -26.27 12.01
C GLU A 60 -13.02 -26.53 10.52
N LEU A 61 -13.78 -27.46 9.93
CA LEU A 61 -13.74 -27.73 8.50
C LEU A 61 -14.37 -26.58 7.71
N ILE A 62 -15.46 -26.00 8.22
CA ILE A 62 -16.08 -24.81 7.62
C ILE A 62 -15.07 -23.65 7.59
N PHE A 63 -14.33 -23.41 8.68
CA PHE A 63 -13.33 -22.35 8.71
C PHE A 63 -12.12 -22.64 7.83
N LYS A 64 -11.74 -23.92 7.64
CA LYS A 64 -10.76 -24.29 6.61
C LYS A 64 -11.27 -24.00 5.19
N ILE A 65 -12.56 -24.21 4.92
CA ILE A 65 -13.17 -23.83 3.64
C ILE A 65 -13.14 -22.31 3.48
N PHE A 66 -13.57 -21.55 4.49
CA PHE A 66 -13.53 -20.08 4.47
C PHE A 66 -12.11 -19.53 4.28
N ALA A 67 -11.12 -20.21 4.84
CA ALA A 67 -9.71 -19.87 4.67
C ALA A 67 -9.19 -20.05 3.25
N ASN A 68 -9.97 -20.62 2.32
CA ASN A 68 -9.65 -20.74 0.90
C ASN A 68 -10.62 -19.95 0.00
N LEU A 69 -11.58 -19.22 0.60
CA LEU A 69 -12.52 -18.39 -0.14
C LEU A 69 -12.03 -16.94 -0.21
N ASP A 70 -12.30 -16.29 -1.33
CA ASP A 70 -12.08 -14.86 -1.49
C ASP A 70 -13.11 -14.04 -0.69
N PHE A 71 -12.76 -12.78 -0.40
CA PHE A 71 -13.63 -11.87 0.32
C PHE A 71 -14.99 -11.68 -0.36
N ALA A 72 -15.04 -11.61 -1.69
CA ALA A 72 -16.30 -11.41 -2.40
C ALA A 72 -17.24 -12.62 -2.24
N SER A 73 -16.70 -13.83 -2.27
CA SER A 73 -17.44 -15.07 -1.99
C SER A 73 -17.94 -15.12 -0.54
N LEU A 74 -17.10 -14.76 0.44
CA LEU A 74 -17.52 -14.70 1.85
C LEU A 74 -18.62 -13.66 2.10
N ILE A 75 -18.52 -12.46 1.49
CA ILE A 75 -19.55 -11.43 1.59
C ILE A 75 -20.87 -11.90 0.98
N LYS A 76 -20.84 -12.60 -0.15
CA LYS A 76 -22.03 -13.18 -0.77
C LYS A 76 -22.64 -14.27 0.11
N PHE A 77 -21.82 -15.18 0.63
CA PHE A 77 -22.26 -16.25 1.52
C PHE A 77 -22.88 -15.71 2.81
N LYS A 78 -22.26 -14.70 3.43
CA LYS A 78 -22.78 -13.99 4.62
C LYS A 78 -24.20 -13.42 4.40
N LYS A 79 -24.58 -13.09 3.16
CA LYS A 79 -25.90 -12.55 2.80
C LYS A 79 -26.94 -13.61 2.47
N ALA A 80 -26.57 -14.90 2.41
CA ALA A 80 -27.48 -15.94 1.94
C ALA A 80 -28.61 -16.23 2.92
N ASN A 81 -28.30 -16.38 4.21
CA ASN A 81 -29.28 -16.56 5.28
C ASN A 81 -28.66 -16.21 6.65
N TYR A 82 -29.47 -16.27 7.71
CA TYR A 82 -29.06 -15.89 9.06
C TYR A 82 -27.95 -16.79 9.65
N ALA A 83 -28.02 -18.11 9.43
CA ALA A 83 -26.99 -19.02 9.93
C ALA A 83 -25.67 -18.86 9.18
N ALA A 84 -25.69 -18.60 7.87
CA ALA A 84 -24.50 -18.25 7.09
C ALA A 84 -23.90 -16.93 7.56
N PHE A 85 -24.75 -15.94 7.89
CA PHE A 85 -24.31 -14.70 8.52
C PHE A 85 -23.57 -14.98 9.83
N ALA A 86 -24.17 -15.77 10.73
CA ALA A 86 -23.59 -16.10 12.03
C ALA A 86 -22.26 -16.86 11.89
N LEU A 87 -22.16 -17.83 10.97
CA LEU A 87 -20.92 -18.57 10.72
C LEU A 87 -19.79 -17.68 10.18
N VAL A 88 -20.07 -16.84 9.19
CA VAL A 88 -19.06 -15.92 8.66
C VAL A 88 -18.67 -14.89 9.73
N SER A 89 -19.62 -14.46 10.56
CA SER A 89 -19.34 -13.58 11.69
C SER A 89 -18.66 -14.24 12.88
N ALA A 90 -18.56 -15.57 12.91
CA ALA A 90 -17.68 -16.28 13.84
C ALA A 90 -16.26 -16.47 13.26
N TYR A 91 -16.06 -16.22 11.96
CA TYR A 91 -14.78 -16.40 11.30
C TYR A 91 -13.86 -15.19 11.50
N LEU A 92 -12.95 -15.33 12.47
CA LEU A 92 -12.10 -14.24 12.97
C LEU A 92 -11.33 -13.46 11.87
N PRO A 93 -10.66 -14.10 10.89
CA PRO A 93 -9.93 -13.37 9.85
C PRO A 93 -10.81 -12.41 9.06
N PHE A 94 -12.04 -12.83 8.74
CA PHE A 94 -13.00 -12.00 8.02
C PHE A 94 -13.51 -10.85 8.89
N GLU A 95 -13.93 -11.14 10.12
CA GLU A 95 -14.52 -10.11 10.98
C GLU A 95 -13.51 -9.06 11.44
N VAL A 96 -12.26 -9.46 11.77
CA VAL A 96 -11.22 -8.49 12.13
C VAL A 96 -10.90 -7.59 10.94
N ALA A 97 -10.76 -8.15 9.74
CA ALA A 97 -10.50 -7.36 8.54
C ALA A 97 -11.67 -6.40 8.23
N MET A 98 -12.92 -6.88 8.28
CA MET A 98 -14.11 -6.06 8.03
C MET A 98 -14.23 -4.91 9.03
N LYS A 99 -14.00 -5.18 10.31
CA LYS A 99 -14.17 -4.20 11.38
C LYS A 99 -13.04 -3.18 11.44
N HIS A 100 -11.80 -3.61 11.22
CA HIS A 100 -10.62 -2.80 11.50
C HIS A 100 -9.83 -2.36 10.26
N SER A 101 -10.08 -2.94 9.08
CA SER A 101 -9.41 -2.58 7.83
C SER A 101 -10.39 -2.16 6.73
N SER A 102 -11.49 -1.51 7.11
CA SER A 102 -12.56 -1.11 6.19
C SER A 102 -12.06 -0.19 5.06
N GLU A 103 -11.08 0.66 5.32
CA GLU A 103 -10.41 1.49 4.30
C GLU A 103 -9.62 0.66 3.31
N THR A 104 -8.83 -0.30 3.81
CA THR A 104 -8.06 -1.24 3.01
C THR A 104 -8.98 -2.05 2.11
N LEU A 105 -10.08 -2.59 2.66
CA LEU A 105 -11.05 -3.39 1.91
C LEU A 105 -11.78 -2.55 0.86
N ARG A 106 -12.13 -1.29 1.18
CA ARG A 106 -12.67 -0.35 0.18
C ARG A 106 -11.67 -0.11 -0.93
N ALA A 107 -10.39 0.12 -0.63
CA ALA A 107 -9.36 0.28 -1.65
C ALA A 107 -9.23 -0.97 -2.55
N ILE A 108 -9.16 -2.17 -1.96
CA ILE A 108 -9.12 -3.45 -2.67
C ILE A 108 -10.34 -3.63 -3.59
N GLN A 109 -11.54 -3.28 -3.09
CA GLN A 109 -12.78 -3.32 -3.86
C GLN A 109 -12.77 -2.29 -5.00
N SER A 110 -12.36 -1.05 -4.73
CA SER A 110 -12.31 0.03 -5.72
C SER A 110 -11.33 -0.25 -6.85
N VAL A 111 -10.21 -0.92 -6.57
CA VAL A 111 -9.27 -1.38 -7.62
C VAL A 111 -9.72 -2.66 -8.33
N GLY A 112 -10.85 -3.26 -7.91
CA GLY A 112 -11.50 -4.37 -8.61
C GLY A 112 -10.95 -5.77 -8.26
N THR A 113 -10.25 -5.92 -7.14
CA THR A 113 -9.49 -7.17 -6.85
C THR A 113 -9.97 -7.96 -5.65
N LEU A 114 -11.15 -7.64 -5.11
CA LEU A 114 -11.72 -8.32 -3.95
C LEU A 114 -11.89 -9.85 -4.15
N LYS A 115 -12.09 -10.30 -5.40
CA LYS A 115 -12.19 -11.73 -5.77
C LYS A 115 -10.85 -12.48 -5.76
N PHE A 116 -9.73 -11.77 -5.62
CA PHE A 116 -8.38 -12.33 -5.59
C PHE A 116 -7.75 -12.22 -4.20
N VAL A 117 -8.47 -11.70 -3.20
CA VAL A 117 -7.96 -11.52 -1.85
C VAL A 117 -8.71 -12.43 -0.89
N ASN A 118 -7.95 -13.23 -0.15
CA ASN A 118 -8.44 -14.11 0.90
C ASN A 118 -8.43 -13.39 2.27
N ALA A 119 -9.46 -13.63 3.09
CA ALA A 119 -9.54 -13.13 4.45
C ALA A 119 -8.39 -13.61 5.35
N SER A 120 -7.98 -14.87 5.22
CA SER A 120 -6.85 -15.43 5.97
C SER A 120 -5.54 -14.74 5.63
N GLU A 121 -5.27 -14.56 4.34
CA GLU A 121 -4.02 -13.95 3.90
C GLU A 121 -3.93 -12.49 4.33
N LEU A 122 -5.02 -11.72 4.17
CA LEU A 122 -5.05 -10.34 4.65
C LEU A 122 -4.86 -10.27 6.17
N PHE A 123 -5.48 -11.19 6.92
CA PHE A 123 -5.35 -11.25 8.37
C PHE A 123 -3.92 -11.59 8.82
N GLU A 124 -3.24 -12.52 8.15
CA GLU A 124 -1.81 -12.81 8.42
C GLU A 124 -0.92 -11.59 8.11
N VAL A 125 -1.25 -10.83 7.07
CA VAL A 125 -0.53 -9.59 6.75
C VAL A 125 -0.80 -8.50 7.78
N MET A 126 -2.02 -8.42 8.32
CA MET A 126 -2.35 -7.55 9.46
C MET A 126 -1.56 -7.93 10.71
N ARG A 127 -1.30 -9.23 10.95
CA ARG A 127 -0.53 -9.73 12.09
C ARG A 127 0.96 -9.35 12.06
N SER A 128 1.52 -9.18 10.87
CA SER A 128 2.88 -8.68 10.72
C SER A 128 2.94 -7.17 10.91
N THR A 129 4.00 -6.66 11.54
CA THR A 129 4.31 -5.22 11.59
C THR A 129 5.39 -4.82 10.60
N LYS A 130 6.10 -5.81 10.03
CA LYS A 130 7.34 -5.62 9.27
C LYS A 130 7.08 -5.50 7.77
N CYS A 131 7.91 -4.69 7.13
CA CYS A 131 8.02 -4.58 5.70
C CYS A 131 8.63 -5.85 5.13
N SER A 132 7.99 -6.41 4.11
CA SER A 132 8.43 -7.63 3.41
C SER A 132 9.80 -7.51 2.72
N GLN A 133 10.31 -6.30 2.48
CA GLN A 133 11.56 -6.06 1.76
C GLN A 133 12.73 -5.71 2.70
N CYS A 134 12.52 -4.87 3.73
CA CYS A 134 13.60 -4.37 4.58
C CYS A 134 13.45 -4.65 6.07
N GLY A 135 12.36 -5.29 6.51
CA GLY A 135 12.13 -5.64 7.93
C GLY A 135 11.72 -4.49 8.85
N ASN A 136 11.90 -3.23 8.45
CA ASN A 136 11.38 -2.05 9.17
C ASN A 136 9.84 -2.04 9.21
N THR A 137 9.23 -1.21 10.06
CA THR A 137 7.77 -1.06 10.12
C THR A 137 7.16 -0.75 8.75
N GLY A 138 6.20 -1.59 8.34
CA GLY A 138 5.54 -1.51 7.03
C GLY A 138 4.09 -1.03 7.16
N PRO A 139 3.83 0.29 7.21
CA PRO A 139 2.48 0.83 7.44
C PRO A 139 1.52 0.61 6.27
N PHE A 140 2.05 0.33 5.08
CA PHE A 140 1.25 0.19 3.87
C PHE A 140 1.09 -1.27 3.47
N LEU A 141 -0.07 -1.59 2.93
CA LEU A 141 -0.32 -2.78 2.14
C LEU A 141 -0.13 -2.44 0.66
N PHE A 142 0.78 -3.14 0.00
CA PHE A 142 0.84 -3.19 -1.45
C PHE A 142 -0.18 -4.21 -1.94
N ILE A 143 -1.33 -3.72 -2.39
CA ILE A 143 -2.50 -4.53 -2.77
C ILE A 143 -2.14 -5.65 -3.77
N PRO A 144 -1.34 -5.41 -4.82
CA PRO A 144 -1.14 -6.39 -5.87
C PRO A 144 -0.45 -7.69 -5.47
N LEU A 145 0.31 -7.67 -4.39
CA LEU A 145 1.00 -8.85 -3.85
C LEU A 145 0.54 -9.17 -2.43
N LEU A 146 -0.44 -8.43 -1.91
CA LEU A 146 -0.89 -8.49 -0.53
C LEU A 146 0.27 -8.46 0.48
N LYS A 147 1.26 -7.60 0.25
CA LYS A 147 2.48 -7.52 1.08
C LYS A 147 2.57 -6.22 1.85
N ARG A 148 3.04 -6.29 3.10
CA ARG A 148 3.42 -5.09 3.85
C ARG A 148 4.67 -4.45 3.28
N THR A 149 4.65 -3.13 3.20
CA THR A 149 5.77 -2.33 2.70
C THR A 149 5.90 -1.01 3.44
N CYS A 150 7.14 -0.54 3.56
CA CYS A 150 7.42 0.81 4.00
C CYS A 150 7.49 1.75 2.80
N TRP A 151 7.40 3.05 3.06
CA TRP A 151 7.42 4.06 2.01
C TRP A 151 8.62 3.92 1.05
N LYS A 152 9.82 3.64 1.60
CA LYS A 152 11.07 3.46 0.82
C LYS A 152 11.03 2.24 -0.11
N CYS A 153 10.30 1.19 0.27
CA CYS A 153 10.26 -0.05 -0.48
C CYS A 153 9.08 -0.13 -1.47
N ILE A 154 8.09 0.77 -1.39
CA ILE A 154 6.99 0.83 -2.37
C ILE A 154 7.52 0.88 -3.83
N PRO A 155 8.49 1.76 -4.18
CA PRO A 155 9.01 1.84 -5.54
C PRO A 155 9.75 0.59 -6.02
N THR A 156 10.12 -0.33 -5.12
CA THR A 156 10.85 -1.55 -5.52
C THR A 156 9.95 -2.58 -6.20
N PHE A 157 8.63 -2.46 -6.03
CA PHE A 157 7.68 -3.29 -6.75
C PHE A 157 7.52 -2.83 -8.20
N ARG A 158 7.24 -3.78 -9.08
CA ARG A 158 7.08 -3.53 -10.51
C ARG A 158 5.62 -3.67 -10.91
N ILE A 159 5.09 -2.60 -11.48
CA ILE A 159 3.73 -2.51 -11.99
C ILE A 159 3.76 -2.01 -13.42
N TYR A 160 3.02 -2.66 -14.30
CA TYR A 160 2.92 -2.33 -15.72
C TYR A 160 1.51 -1.96 -16.09
N LYS A 161 1.33 -1.20 -17.18
CA LYS A 161 0.04 -1.11 -17.84
C LYS A 161 -0.29 -2.42 -18.54
N VAL A 162 -1.54 -2.86 -18.44
CA VAL A 162 -2.04 -4.04 -19.15
C VAL A 162 -1.84 -3.88 -20.67
N SER A 163 -2.03 -2.68 -21.22
CA SER A 163 -1.81 -2.40 -22.65
C SER A 163 -0.35 -2.61 -23.08
N SER A 164 0.61 -2.24 -22.23
CA SER A 164 2.03 -2.48 -22.48
C SER A 164 2.35 -3.97 -22.46
N VAL A 165 1.78 -4.72 -21.50
CA VAL A 165 1.94 -6.17 -21.41
C VAL A 165 1.34 -6.89 -22.63
N LYS A 166 0.10 -6.54 -23.03
CA LYS A 166 -0.53 -7.05 -24.25
C LYS A 166 0.34 -6.82 -25.48
N ARG A 167 0.86 -5.60 -25.65
CA ARG A 167 1.73 -5.25 -26.78
C ARG A 167 3.05 -6.02 -26.75
N CYS A 168 3.69 -6.13 -25.60
CA CYS A 168 5.00 -6.78 -25.48
C CYS A 168 4.91 -8.30 -25.69
N PHE A 169 3.86 -8.94 -25.16
CA PHE A 169 3.72 -10.39 -25.21
C PHE A 169 2.74 -10.88 -26.29
N GLY A 170 2.09 -9.99 -27.04
CA GLY A 170 1.12 -10.37 -28.07
C GLY A 170 -0.16 -10.99 -27.49
N LEU A 171 -0.60 -10.54 -26.31
CA LEU A 171 -1.74 -11.10 -25.59
C LEU A 171 -3.06 -10.36 -25.91
N ASP A 172 -4.15 -11.10 -25.88
CA ASP A 172 -5.53 -10.57 -25.90
C ASP A 172 -6.16 -10.55 -24.49
N ASP A 173 -7.42 -10.12 -24.38
CA ASP A 173 -8.16 -10.08 -23.11
C ASP A 173 -8.42 -11.46 -22.47
N SER A 174 -8.38 -12.54 -23.24
CA SER A 174 -8.66 -13.88 -22.72
C SER A 174 -7.60 -14.35 -21.73
N HIS A 175 -6.35 -13.94 -21.94
CA HIS A 175 -5.17 -14.24 -21.10
C HIS A 175 -5.18 -13.53 -19.74
N PHE A 176 -6.15 -12.67 -19.47
CA PHE A 176 -6.24 -11.90 -18.21
C PHE A 176 -7.45 -12.30 -17.36
N ARG A 177 -8.26 -13.30 -17.76
CA ARG A 177 -9.48 -13.68 -17.02
C ARG A 177 -9.19 -14.14 -15.59
N ASN A 178 -8.12 -14.91 -15.43
CA ASN A 178 -7.70 -15.52 -14.16
C ASN A 178 -6.51 -14.80 -13.51
N VAL A 179 -6.10 -13.67 -14.07
CA VAL A 179 -4.96 -12.88 -13.60
C VAL A 179 -5.48 -11.59 -12.98
N ALA A 180 -4.97 -11.23 -11.80
CA ALA A 180 -5.36 -10.00 -11.14
C ALA A 180 -4.90 -8.77 -11.95
N THR A 181 -5.88 -7.98 -12.42
CA THR A 181 -5.67 -6.66 -13.01
C THR A 181 -6.30 -5.60 -12.12
N PHE A 182 -5.67 -4.44 -12.05
CA PHE A 182 -6.01 -3.39 -11.09
C PHE A 182 -6.47 -2.15 -11.83
N ARG A 183 -7.63 -1.62 -11.43
CA ARG A 183 -8.12 -0.32 -11.92
C ARG A 183 -7.66 0.78 -10.97
N THR A 184 -7.02 1.83 -11.48
CA THR A 184 -6.62 2.96 -10.62
C THR A 184 -7.79 3.86 -10.27
N ILE A 185 -7.65 4.58 -9.16
CA ILE A 185 -8.59 5.60 -8.72
C ILE A 185 -7.98 6.97 -9.05
N PRO A 186 -8.68 7.86 -9.77
CA PRO A 186 -8.18 9.21 -10.03
C PRO A 186 -7.91 10.02 -8.76
N GLY A 187 -6.83 10.80 -8.76
CA GLY A 187 -6.41 11.57 -7.59
C GLY A 187 -4.92 11.91 -7.59
N THR A 188 -4.46 12.44 -6.47
CA THR A 188 -3.05 12.84 -6.29
C THR A 188 -2.30 11.78 -5.49
N TYR A 189 -1.23 11.22 -6.04
CA TYR A 189 -0.49 10.11 -5.44
C TYR A 189 1.03 10.29 -5.53
N GLY A 190 1.75 9.50 -4.74
CA GLY A 190 3.20 9.35 -4.86
C GLY A 190 4.04 10.43 -4.20
N VAL A 191 5.35 10.28 -4.33
CA VAL A 191 6.35 11.26 -3.89
C VAL A 191 7.41 11.41 -4.99
N PRO A 192 7.47 12.55 -5.70
CA PRO A 192 6.60 13.73 -5.53
C PRO A 192 5.13 13.42 -5.86
N LEU A 193 4.24 14.21 -5.26
CA LEU A 193 2.81 14.11 -5.52
C LEU A 193 2.53 14.44 -7.00
N ARG A 194 1.82 13.53 -7.67
CA ARG A 194 1.41 13.66 -9.07
C ARG A 194 -0.09 13.49 -9.18
N GLN A 195 -0.72 14.31 -10.02
CA GLN A 195 -2.13 14.22 -10.33
C GLN A 195 -2.37 13.16 -11.41
N TYR A 196 -3.35 12.28 -11.18
CA TYR A 196 -3.80 11.26 -12.12
C TYR A 196 -5.29 11.42 -12.37
N ASP A 197 -5.66 11.94 -13.53
CA ASP A 197 -7.08 12.17 -13.88
C ASP A 197 -7.67 11.03 -14.70
N VAL A 198 -6.81 10.17 -15.27
CA VAL A 198 -7.22 9.08 -16.17
C VAL A 198 -7.04 7.73 -15.48
N ILE A 199 -8.09 6.91 -15.53
CA ILE A 199 -8.08 5.54 -15.04
C ILE A 199 -7.12 4.69 -15.87
N GLN A 200 -6.20 4.03 -15.19
CA GLN A 200 -5.25 3.10 -15.77
C GLN A 200 -5.63 1.66 -15.38
N HIS A 201 -5.35 0.72 -16.28
CA HIS A 201 -5.41 -0.70 -16.01
C HIS A 201 -3.99 -1.22 -15.82
N LEU A 202 -3.71 -1.67 -14.61
CA LEU A 202 -2.39 -2.05 -14.16
C LEU A 202 -2.32 -3.55 -13.86
N ILE A 203 -1.10 -4.09 -13.87
CA ILE A 203 -0.81 -5.48 -13.56
C ILE A 203 0.55 -5.57 -12.87
N SER A 204 0.69 -6.47 -11.90
CA SER A 204 1.96 -6.72 -11.22
C SER A 204 2.90 -7.54 -12.11
N GLU A 205 4.21 -7.45 -11.85
CA GLU A 205 5.20 -8.28 -12.55
C GLU A 205 4.86 -9.79 -12.49
N PRO A 206 4.52 -10.40 -11.33
CA PRO A 206 4.13 -11.80 -11.29
C PRO A 206 2.86 -12.09 -12.10
N GLY A 207 1.86 -11.20 -12.06
CA GLY A 207 0.64 -11.34 -12.87
C GLY A 207 0.94 -11.28 -14.37
N ALA A 208 1.80 -10.36 -14.80
CA ALA A 208 2.23 -10.27 -16.19
C ALA A 208 2.98 -11.53 -16.65
N GLN A 209 3.81 -12.11 -15.77
CA GLN A 209 4.48 -13.38 -16.02
C GLN A 209 3.50 -14.55 -16.11
N GLN A 210 2.46 -14.58 -15.27
CA GLN A 210 1.41 -15.60 -15.31
C GLN A 210 0.61 -15.52 -16.62
N ALA A 211 0.12 -14.32 -16.99
CA ALA A 211 -0.61 -14.11 -18.24
C ALA A 211 0.23 -14.55 -19.46
N ARG A 212 1.54 -14.34 -19.41
CA ARG A 212 2.49 -14.84 -20.41
C ARG A 212 2.55 -16.38 -20.43
N LEU A 213 2.63 -17.03 -19.28
CA LEU A 213 2.71 -18.50 -19.22
C LEU A 213 1.41 -19.17 -19.71
N GLU A 214 0.26 -18.56 -19.45
CA GLU A 214 -1.05 -19.06 -19.91
C GLU A 214 -1.23 -19.02 -21.44
N ALA A 215 -0.45 -18.18 -22.15
CA ALA A 215 -0.62 -17.95 -23.59
C ALA A 215 -0.08 -19.06 -24.50
N GLY A 216 0.72 -20.01 -23.99
CA GLY A 216 1.16 -21.21 -24.70
C GLY A 216 1.65 -20.99 -26.14
N HIS A 217 2.98 -20.98 -26.34
CA HIS A 217 3.73 -20.74 -27.60
C HIS A 217 4.07 -19.28 -27.90
N PHE A 218 5.35 -19.03 -28.20
CA PHE A 218 5.91 -17.71 -28.46
C PHE A 218 6.73 -17.69 -29.74
N ASP A 219 6.47 -16.73 -30.62
CA ASP A 219 7.26 -16.49 -31.85
C ASP A 219 8.50 -15.62 -31.55
N GLN A 220 9.51 -15.65 -32.43
CA GLN A 220 10.79 -14.93 -32.33
C GLN A 220 10.58 -13.43 -32.05
N MET A 221 9.59 -12.80 -32.69
CA MET A 221 9.23 -11.39 -32.48
C MET A 221 8.76 -11.09 -31.04
N GLN A 222 8.12 -12.06 -30.38
CA GLN A 222 7.73 -11.94 -28.97
C GLN A 222 8.91 -12.21 -28.03
N SER A 223 9.90 -13.00 -28.46
CA SER A 223 11.17 -13.18 -27.75
C SER A 223 11.99 -11.87 -27.72
N ASP A 224 12.07 -11.14 -28.84
CA ASP A 224 12.81 -9.87 -28.91
C ASP A 224 12.15 -8.75 -28.08
N ARG A 225 10.81 -8.64 -28.11
CA ARG A 225 10.05 -7.73 -27.22
C ARG A 225 10.25 -8.07 -25.75
N ARG A 226 10.44 -9.35 -25.43
CA ARG A 226 10.71 -9.84 -24.08
C ARG A 226 12.15 -9.55 -23.64
N THR A 227 13.13 -9.67 -24.53
CA THR A 227 14.52 -9.23 -24.30
C THR A 227 14.55 -7.73 -24.01
N SER A 228 13.75 -6.95 -24.73
CA SER A 228 13.57 -5.51 -24.49
C SER A 228 12.96 -5.19 -23.11
N LEU A 229 11.88 -5.86 -22.70
CA LEU A 229 11.33 -5.71 -21.34
C LEU A 229 12.35 -6.18 -20.29
N THR A 230 13.10 -7.26 -20.55
CA THR A 230 14.15 -7.80 -19.67
C THR A 230 15.36 -6.87 -19.56
N LEU A 231 15.72 -6.18 -20.63
CA LEU A 231 16.74 -5.14 -20.64
C LEU A 231 16.27 -3.90 -19.87
N ALA A 232 15.03 -3.45 -20.08
CA ALA A 232 14.43 -2.39 -19.27
C ALA A 232 14.32 -2.79 -17.77
N LEU A 233 14.02 -4.06 -17.48
CA LEU A 233 14.05 -4.67 -16.14
C LEU A 233 15.46 -4.63 -15.51
N SER A 234 16.53 -4.66 -16.32
CA SER A 234 17.94 -4.65 -15.88
C SER A 234 18.57 -3.24 -15.79
N GLN A 235 18.10 -2.27 -16.59
CA GLN A 235 18.78 -0.98 -16.79
C GLN A 235 18.59 0.06 -15.66
N TYR A 236 17.68 -0.17 -14.70
CA TYR A 236 17.46 0.79 -13.61
C TYR A 236 18.59 0.80 -12.56
N GLN A 237 19.32 -0.32 -12.39
CA GLN A 237 20.50 -0.36 -11.52
C GLN A 237 21.75 0.30 -12.15
N GLY A 238 21.74 0.49 -13.47
CA GLY A 238 22.78 1.19 -14.23
C GLY A 238 22.51 2.69 -14.31
N TYR A 239 21.26 3.09 -14.58
CA TYR A 239 20.88 4.49 -14.76
C TYR A 239 21.12 5.36 -13.53
N LEU A 240 20.87 4.87 -12.30
CA LEU A 240 21.19 5.64 -11.09
C LEU A 240 22.70 5.71 -10.80
N ARG A 241 23.51 4.79 -11.35
CA ARG A 241 24.98 4.84 -11.29
C ARG A 241 25.57 5.76 -12.36
N SER A 242 25.02 5.77 -13.58
CA SER A 242 25.49 6.61 -14.68
C SER A 242 24.95 8.04 -14.63
N ALA A 243 23.73 8.27 -14.14
CA ALA A 243 23.19 9.62 -13.93
C ALA A 243 23.98 10.42 -12.87
N ARG A 244 24.65 9.73 -11.93
CA ARG A 244 25.60 10.34 -10.98
C ARG A 244 26.98 10.62 -11.60
N ALA A 245 27.34 9.97 -12.70
CA ALA A 245 28.63 10.15 -13.39
C ALA A 245 28.56 11.20 -14.52
N ASN A 246 27.37 11.44 -15.10
CA ASN A 246 27.20 12.24 -16.31
C ASN A 246 27.02 13.76 -16.10
N LEU A 247 27.15 14.27 -14.88
CA LEU A 247 27.19 15.73 -14.65
C LEU A 247 28.44 16.39 -15.28
N TYR A 248 29.49 15.61 -15.56
CA TYR A 248 30.67 16.09 -16.31
C TYR A 248 30.48 16.12 -17.85
N ASP A 249 29.55 15.32 -18.40
CA ASP A 249 29.34 15.23 -19.86
C ASP A 249 28.27 16.21 -20.38
N LEU A 250 27.39 16.73 -19.52
CA LEU A 250 26.37 17.71 -19.91
C LEU A 250 26.96 19.08 -20.30
N SER A 251 28.16 19.42 -19.83
CA SER A 251 28.88 20.63 -20.24
C SER A 251 29.56 20.51 -21.61
N ALA A 252 29.63 19.31 -22.19
CA ALA A 252 30.31 19.05 -23.47
C ALA A 252 29.38 18.99 -24.69
N LEU A 253 28.05 19.12 -24.49
CA LEU A 253 27.11 19.08 -25.60
C LEU A 253 26.99 20.46 -26.28
N PRO A 254 27.13 20.54 -27.62
CA PRO A 254 26.90 21.78 -28.35
C PRO A 254 25.47 22.27 -28.10
N GLN A 255 25.35 23.49 -27.57
CA GLN A 255 24.05 24.13 -27.39
C GLN A 255 23.46 24.48 -28.75
N GLY A 256 22.38 23.80 -29.11
CA GLY A 256 21.60 24.14 -30.30
C GLY A 256 21.28 22.94 -31.17
N ARG A 257 20.37 22.09 -30.69
CA ARG A 257 19.39 21.37 -31.51
C ARG A 257 18.28 20.91 -30.58
N THR A 258 17.06 21.39 -30.81
CA THR A 258 15.87 20.75 -30.27
C THR A 258 15.87 19.30 -30.76
N PRO A 259 15.63 18.29 -29.89
CA PRO A 259 15.61 16.92 -30.34
C PRO A 259 14.46 16.77 -31.33
N THR A 260 14.79 16.46 -32.59
CA THR A 260 13.81 16.08 -33.59
C THR A 260 13.05 14.88 -33.03
N ARG A 261 11.72 15.00 -32.90
CA ARG A 261 10.88 13.94 -32.33
C ARG A 261 10.94 12.74 -33.29
N GLY A 262 11.85 11.81 -33.02
CA GLY A 262 12.03 10.60 -33.80
C GLY A 262 10.76 9.73 -33.78
N PRO A 263 10.62 8.80 -34.74
CA PRO A 263 9.50 7.86 -34.76
C PRO A 263 9.45 7.11 -33.41
N ARG A 264 8.24 6.89 -32.88
CA ARG A 264 8.04 6.17 -31.61
C ARG A 264 8.52 4.72 -31.77
N THR A 265 9.78 4.44 -31.46
CA THR A 265 10.31 3.09 -31.39
C THR A 265 9.67 2.34 -30.20
N TRP A 266 9.67 1.01 -30.25
CA TRP A 266 9.19 0.18 -29.14
C TRP A 266 9.97 0.43 -27.83
N GLU A 267 11.21 0.88 -27.92
CA GLU A 267 12.07 1.30 -26.79
C GLU A 267 11.45 2.48 -26.01
N ALA A 268 10.83 3.43 -26.71
CA ALA A 268 10.14 4.56 -26.10
C ALA A 268 8.83 4.17 -25.38
N SER A 269 8.29 2.95 -25.63
CA SER A 269 7.05 2.46 -25.02
C SER A 269 7.26 1.80 -23.65
N ILE A 270 8.49 1.38 -23.32
CA ILE A 270 8.82 0.68 -22.07
C ILE A 270 9.51 1.62 -21.07
N ASN A 271 10.04 2.76 -21.55
CA ASN A 271 10.54 3.87 -20.73
C ASN A 271 9.42 4.63 -19.96
N GLU A 272 8.27 3.99 -19.73
CA GLU A 272 7.31 4.48 -18.75
C GLU A 272 7.91 4.29 -17.36
N ASP A 273 8.02 5.37 -16.59
CA ASP A 273 8.44 5.31 -15.19
C ASP A 273 7.38 4.58 -14.35
N THR A 274 7.53 3.26 -14.30
CA THR A 274 6.61 2.32 -13.64
C THR A 274 6.60 2.47 -12.12
N HIS A 275 7.64 3.07 -11.53
CA HIS A 275 7.72 3.31 -10.09
C HIS A 275 6.57 4.19 -9.61
N GLN A 276 6.09 5.09 -10.46
CA GLN A 276 4.99 5.99 -10.11
C GLN A 276 3.66 5.27 -9.88
N TYR A 277 3.43 4.15 -10.57
CA TYR A 277 2.19 3.39 -10.46
C TYR A 277 2.10 2.59 -9.16
N THR A 278 3.23 2.32 -8.50
CA THR A 278 3.25 1.53 -7.26
C THR A 278 2.41 2.17 -6.16
N TYR A 279 2.44 3.51 -6.05
CA TYR A 279 1.67 4.27 -5.07
C TYR A 279 0.15 4.28 -5.32
N LEU A 280 -0.29 4.02 -6.56
CA LEU A 280 -1.72 3.97 -6.91
C LEU A 280 -2.42 2.72 -6.36
N LEU A 281 -1.64 1.70 -5.99
CA LEU A 281 -2.12 0.40 -5.53
C LEU A 281 -1.68 0.11 -4.09
N THR A 282 -1.43 1.17 -3.31
CA THR A 282 -1.09 1.09 -1.89
C THR A 282 -2.18 1.69 -1.03
N THR A 283 -2.41 1.07 0.12
CA THR A 283 -3.33 1.56 1.15
C THR A 283 -2.69 1.39 2.53
N ILE A 284 -3.18 2.11 3.53
CA ILE A 284 -2.74 1.93 4.91
C ILE A 284 -3.35 0.65 5.45
N LEU A 285 -2.60 -0.09 6.26
CA LEU A 285 -3.08 -1.32 6.91
C LEU A 285 -2.71 -1.32 8.41
N PRO A 286 -3.68 -1.45 9.31
CA PRO A 286 -3.40 -1.52 10.74
C PRO A 286 -2.84 -2.88 11.16
N PHE A 287 -2.15 -2.89 12.29
CA PHE A 287 -1.48 -4.05 12.86
C PHE A 287 -2.40 -4.76 13.87
N ALA A 288 -2.62 -6.06 13.68
CA ALA A 288 -3.40 -6.88 14.59
C ALA A 288 -2.49 -7.70 15.51
N ASN A 289 -2.54 -7.45 16.81
CA ASN A 289 -1.87 -8.26 17.81
C ASN A 289 -2.87 -9.26 18.42
N LEU A 290 -2.69 -10.56 18.16
CA LEU A 290 -3.57 -11.59 18.74
C LEU A 290 -3.37 -11.78 20.24
N ALA A 291 -2.12 -11.68 20.71
CA ALA A 291 -1.80 -11.94 22.11
C ALA A 291 -2.39 -10.86 23.01
N GLU A 292 -2.25 -9.59 22.60
CA GLU A 292 -2.80 -8.44 23.33
C GLU A 292 -4.25 -8.14 22.94
N ARG A 293 -4.79 -8.79 21.89
CA ARG A 293 -6.09 -8.47 21.27
C ARG A 293 -6.23 -6.98 20.98
N THR A 294 -5.20 -6.41 20.36
CA THR A 294 -5.19 -4.98 20.02
C THR A 294 -5.04 -4.74 18.53
N ILE A 295 -5.64 -3.65 18.06
CA ILE A 295 -5.41 -3.10 16.72
C ILE A 295 -4.63 -1.81 16.84
N GLN A 296 -3.42 -1.78 16.30
CA GLN A 296 -2.57 -0.59 16.27
C GLN A 296 -2.56 0.03 14.89
N HIS A 297 -2.65 1.34 14.82
CA HIS A 297 -2.48 2.09 13.57
C HIS A 297 -1.04 2.63 13.50
N PRO A 298 -0.45 2.74 12.31
CA PRO A 298 0.87 3.32 12.16
C PRO A 298 0.89 4.78 12.63
N ARG A 299 1.88 5.13 13.46
CA ARG A 299 2.09 6.48 13.98
C ARG A 299 3.35 7.11 13.41
N TYR A 300 3.37 8.44 13.35
CA TYR A 300 4.45 9.21 12.75
C TYR A 300 4.93 10.29 13.72
N CYS A 301 6.23 10.57 13.72
CA CYS A 301 6.81 11.62 14.54
C CYS A 301 6.45 13.00 13.96
N ALA A 302 5.74 13.81 14.74
CA ALA A 302 5.40 15.17 14.36
C ALA A 302 6.65 16.05 14.18
N GLY A 303 7.72 15.80 14.96
CA GLY A 303 9.01 16.46 14.79
C GLY A 303 9.63 16.18 13.41
N CYS A 304 9.68 14.92 12.98
CA CYS A 304 10.18 14.54 11.66
C CYS A 304 9.31 15.11 10.52
N LEU A 305 7.99 15.14 10.69
CA LEU A 305 7.07 15.78 9.75
C LEU A 305 7.33 17.29 9.66
N TYR A 306 7.58 17.93 10.80
CA TYR A 306 7.89 19.34 10.92
C TYR A 306 9.22 19.69 10.23
N GLU A 307 10.28 18.90 10.47
CA GLU A 307 11.58 19.04 9.80
C GLU A 307 11.42 19.01 8.27
N ARG A 308 10.64 18.05 7.75
CA ARG A 308 10.36 17.95 6.31
C ARG A 308 9.58 19.15 5.78
N HIS A 309 8.61 19.66 6.55
CA HIS A 309 7.86 20.84 6.18
C HIS A 309 8.76 22.08 6.08
N ILE A 310 9.60 22.33 7.09
CA ILE A 310 10.55 23.45 7.11
C ILE A 310 11.57 23.33 5.99
N PHE A 311 12.11 22.13 5.75
CA PHE A 311 13.01 21.89 4.64
C PHE A 311 12.37 22.29 3.30
N LYS A 312 11.13 21.85 3.02
CA LYS A 312 10.43 22.16 1.77
C LYS A 312 10.07 23.63 1.60
N THR A 313 9.72 24.32 2.67
CA THR A 313 9.14 25.66 2.62
C THR A 313 10.17 26.76 2.76
N GLN A 314 11.23 26.53 3.55
CA GLN A 314 12.20 27.54 3.95
C GLN A 314 13.61 27.19 3.45
N VAL A 315 14.14 26.03 3.84
CA VAL A 315 15.56 25.70 3.63
C VAL A 315 15.90 25.43 2.17
N LYS A 316 15.10 24.61 1.47
CA LYS A 316 15.41 24.20 0.09
C LYS A 316 15.59 25.40 -0.86
N ARG A 317 14.90 26.51 -0.60
CA ARG A 317 14.96 27.73 -1.44
C ARG A 317 16.24 28.53 -1.25
N THR A 318 16.91 28.40 -0.10
CA THR A 318 18.12 29.17 0.24
C THR A 318 19.40 28.39 -0.02
N MET A 319 19.31 27.10 -0.38
CA MET A 319 20.47 26.27 -0.69
C MET A 319 20.99 26.55 -2.10
N SER A 320 22.27 26.90 -2.20
CA SER A 320 22.98 27.05 -3.47
C SER A 320 23.54 25.72 -4.00
N ASN A 321 23.80 24.75 -3.13
CA ASN A 321 24.33 23.44 -3.49
C ASN A 321 23.20 22.43 -3.74
N GLU A 322 22.97 22.10 -5.02
CA GLU A 322 21.92 21.19 -5.45
C GLU A 322 22.09 19.76 -4.92
N VAL A 323 23.33 19.26 -4.85
CA VAL A 323 23.63 17.88 -4.38
C VAL A 323 23.30 17.72 -2.90
N GLU A 324 23.66 18.72 -2.10
CA GLU A 324 23.32 18.75 -0.67
C GLU A 324 21.83 18.90 -0.46
N ALA A 325 21.16 19.76 -1.25
CA ALA A 325 19.72 19.93 -1.19
C ALA A 325 18.97 18.62 -1.52
N GLU A 326 19.42 17.86 -2.52
CA GLU A 326 18.82 16.57 -2.86
C GLU A 326 19.05 15.53 -1.74
N ARG A 327 20.26 15.48 -1.17
CA ARG A 327 20.56 14.58 -0.04
C ARG A 327 19.66 14.86 1.16
N MET A 328 19.52 16.14 1.54
CA MET A 328 18.64 16.56 2.64
C MET A 328 17.16 16.33 2.32
N GLU A 329 16.75 16.48 1.06
CA GLU A 329 15.39 16.16 0.64
C GLU A 329 15.07 14.68 0.88
N ILE A 330 15.98 13.77 0.51
CA ILE A 330 15.82 12.33 0.71
C ILE A 330 15.80 12.00 2.21
N ASP A 331 16.71 12.57 3.00
CA ASP A 331 16.81 12.31 4.44
C ASP A 331 15.56 12.77 5.21
N THR A 332 15.16 14.03 5.03
CA THR A 332 13.95 14.59 5.68
C THR A 332 12.68 13.84 5.26
N LEU A 333 12.61 13.39 4.00
CA LEU A 333 11.50 12.57 3.52
C LEU A 333 11.49 11.18 4.14
N PHE A 334 12.66 10.55 4.30
CA PHE A 334 12.79 9.24 4.94
C PHE A 334 12.36 9.29 6.41
N LYS A 335 12.84 10.28 7.16
CA LYS A 335 12.43 10.52 8.56
C LYS A 335 10.92 10.74 8.67
N ALA A 336 10.37 11.64 7.85
CA ALA A 336 8.94 11.98 7.85
C ALA A 336 8.02 10.82 7.42
N SER A 337 8.51 9.90 6.58
CA SER A 337 7.72 8.78 6.06
C SER A 337 7.88 7.49 6.87
N ARG A 338 8.67 7.52 7.94
CA ARG A 338 8.87 6.37 8.83
C ARG A 338 7.70 6.24 9.79
N ALA A 339 6.99 5.12 9.67
CA ALA A 339 5.96 4.74 10.62
C ALA A 339 6.55 3.98 11.80
N TRP A 340 5.86 4.08 12.93
CA TRP A 340 6.23 3.49 14.20
C TRP A 340 5.03 2.78 14.82
N LEU A 341 5.30 1.74 15.61
CA LEU A 341 4.36 1.25 16.61
C LEU A 341 4.35 2.24 17.78
N SER A 342 3.29 2.25 18.59
CA SER A 342 3.18 3.21 19.68
C SER A 342 4.35 3.12 20.67
N LYS A 343 4.82 1.91 20.99
CA LYS A 343 5.98 1.68 21.88
C LYS A 343 7.26 2.23 21.24
N ASP A 344 7.59 1.77 20.04
CA ASP A 344 8.82 2.19 19.31
C ASP A 344 8.86 3.70 19.02
N LEU A 345 7.69 4.36 18.89
CA LEU A 345 7.63 5.80 18.68
C LEU A 345 8.14 6.55 19.92
N VAL A 346 7.86 6.08 21.13
CA VAL A 346 8.34 6.72 22.37
C VAL A 346 9.86 6.73 22.40
N ASP A 347 10.48 5.60 22.07
CA ASP A 347 11.94 5.48 22.00
C ASP A 347 12.53 6.44 20.96
N HIS A 348 11.87 6.60 19.81
CA HIS A 348 12.28 7.57 18.80
C HIS A 348 12.11 9.03 19.25
N LEU A 349 11.01 9.37 19.93
CA LEU A 349 10.76 10.73 20.41
C LEU A 349 11.85 11.21 21.39
N ALA A 350 12.40 10.30 22.20
CA ALA A 350 13.49 10.60 23.13
C ALA A 350 14.79 11.05 22.45
N VAL A 351 15.02 10.65 21.20
CA VAL A 351 16.25 10.95 20.43
C VAL A 351 16.02 11.85 19.22
N CYS A 352 14.78 12.31 19.00
CA CYS A 352 14.45 13.11 17.82
C CYS A 352 14.83 14.59 18.02
N GLU A 353 15.83 15.06 17.30
CA GLU A 353 16.32 16.46 17.36
C GLU A 353 15.26 17.50 16.98
N SER A 354 14.30 17.13 16.14
CA SER A 354 13.25 18.04 15.67
C SER A 354 12.10 18.22 16.66
N VAL A 355 11.96 17.34 17.66
CA VAL A 355 10.90 17.41 18.66
C VAL A 355 11.05 18.63 19.58
N PRO A 356 12.23 18.90 20.18
CA PRO A 356 12.44 20.13 20.98
C PRO A 356 12.15 21.41 20.18
N ILE A 357 12.55 21.45 18.91
CA ILE A 357 12.34 22.59 18.02
C ILE A 357 10.85 22.83 17.76
N LEU A 358 10.08 21.75 17.56
CA LEU A 358 8.63 21.81 17.39
C LEU A 358 7.95 22.35 18.65
N LEU A 359 8.32 21.80 19.83
CA LEU A 359 7.74 22.21 21.11
C LEU A 359 8.04 23.66 21.46
N ALA A 360 9.22 24.17 21.10
CA ALA A 360 9.58 25.58 21.30
C ALA A 360 8.69 26.56 20.50
N LYS A 361 8.08 26.12 19.40
CA LYS A 361 7.20 26.96 18.54
C LYS A 361 5.72 26.80 18.83
N SER A 362 5.30 25.74 19.51
CA SER A 362 3.93 25.52 19.96
C SER A 362 3.95 25.22 21.45
N PRO A 363 4.20 26.24 22.30
CA PRO A 363 4.24 26.05 23.74
C PRO A 363 2.86 25.58 24.21
N VAL A 364 2.80 24.32 24.66
CA VAL A 364 1.62 23.79 25.34
C VAL A 364 1.60 24.44 26.72
N ASN A 365 0.74 25.45 26.90
CA ASN A 365 0.53 26.07 28.20
C ASN A 365 -0.09 25.03 29.14
N TYR A 366 0.70 24.52 30.09
CA TYR A 366 0.15 23.81 31.24
C TYR A 366 -0.18 24.82 32.33
N THR A 367 -1.47 24.96 32.62
CA THR A 367 -1.89 25.22 34.00
C THR A 367 -1.92 23.88 34.72
N LEU A 368 -0.93 23.64 35.58
CA LEU A 368 -1.00 22.60 36.60
C LEU A 368 -2.21 22.90 37.51
N ARG A 369 -3.19 22.00 37.55
CA ARG A 369 -4.11 21.85 38.68
C ARG A 369 -4.23 20.38 39.02
#